data_AF-A0A316L098-F1
#
_entry.id   AF-A0A316L098-F1
#
_cell.length_a   1.000
_cell.length_b   1.000
_cell.length_c   1.000
_cell.angle_alpha   90.00
_cell.angle_beta   90.00
_cell.angle_gamma   90.00
#
_symmetry.space_group_name_H-M   'P 1'
#
loop_
_entity.id
_entity.type
_entity.pdbx_description
1 polymer ?
#
loop_
_entity_poly.entity_id
_entity_poly.type
_entity_poly.pdbx_seq_one_letter_code
_entity_poly.pdbx_strand_id
1 'polypeptide(L)' 'MLPFLKKASFLFFSNYGKEKILFIAFIIFGFSFGYGQDPISISDVTLAEGDAGTTNFVFTVSVDGGGNATNNIGFTVNT' A
#
# COMPACT_ATOMS: atom_id res chain seq x y z
N MET A 1 -53.47 4.43 7.43
CA MET A 1 -52.27 5.30 7.38
C MET A 1 -51.08 4.49 7.86
N LEU A 2 -50.07 4.34 7.01
CA LEU A 2 -48.86 3.56 7.31
C LEU A 2 -47.95 4.40 8.21
N PRO A 3 -47.59 3.99 9.45
CA PRO A 3 -46.59 4.70 10.22
C PRO A 3 -45.23 4.53 9.53
N PHE A 4 -44.76 5.68 9.06
CA PHE A 4 -43.55 5.92 8.32
C PHE A 4 -42.31 5.58 9.15
N LEU A 5 -41.29 5.08 8.44
CA LEU A 5 -39.88 5.06 8.83
C LEU A 5 -39.40 3.90 9.72
N LYS A 6 -39.13 2.76 9.09
CA LYS A 6 -38.05 1.86 9.54
C LYS A 6 -36.74 2.64 9.38
N LYS A 7 -36.25 3.29 10.44
CA LYS A 7 -34.92 3.92 10.45
C LYS A 7 -33.90 2.82 10.20
N ALA A 8 -33.46 2.69 8.95
CA ALA A 8 -32.33 1.86 8.61
C ALA A 8 -31.13 2.35 9.43
N SER A 9 -30.44 1.39 10.03
CA SER A 9 -29.32 1.50 10.95
C SER A 9 -28.23 2.46 10.47
N PHE A 10 -28.14 3.62 11.11
CA PHE A 10 -26.93 4.48 11.15
C PHE A 10 -26.15 4.28 12.46
N LEU A 11 -26.35 3.12 13.11
CA LEU A 11 -26.08 2.95 14.54
C LEU A 11 -24.63 2.65 14.91
N PHE A 12 -23.72 2.56 13.94
CA PHE A 12 -22.32 2.35 14.27
C PHE A 12 -21.68 3.59 14.89
N PHE A 13 -21.99 4.79 14.36
CA PHE A 13 -21.46 6.05 14.88
C PHE A 13 -22.32 6.67 16.00
N SER A 14 -23.59 6.27 16.13
CA SER A 14 -24.51 6.90 17.10
C SER A 14 -24.17 6.62 18.57
N ASN A 15 -23.38 5.58 18.84
CA ASN A 15 -22.91 5.24 20.19
C ASN A 15 -21.62 5.97 20.58
N TYR A 16 -21.04 6.74 19.66
CA TYR A 16 -19.85 7.53 19.90
C TYR A 16 -20.22 9.00 20.11
N GLY A 17 -19.56 9.66 21.07
CA GLY A 17 -19.72 11.10 21.31
C GLY A 17 -19.43 11.88 20.03
N LYS A 18 -20.19 12.95 19.77
CA LYS A 18 -20.10 13.79 18.57
C LYS A 18 -18.68 14.29 18.27
N GLU A 19 -17.88 14.48 19.32
CA GLU A 19 -16.47 14.89 19.27
C GLU A 19 -15.50 13.75 18.90
N LYS A 20 -15.93 12.49 18.94
CA LYS A 20 -15.14 11.30 18.62
C LYS A 20 -15.53 10.65 17.29
N ILE A 21 -16.69 11.00 16.72
CA ILE A 21 -17.17 10.48 15.44
C ILE A 21 -16.17 10.78 14.30
N LEU A 22 -15.64 12.02 14.23
CA LEU A 22 -14.66 12.38 13.19
C LEU A 22 -13.33 11.66 13.35
N PHE A 23 -12.89 11.41 14.60
CA PHE A 23 -11.66 10.66 14.87
C PHE A 23 -11.81 9.19 14.46
N ILE A 24 -12.95 8.56 14.76
CA ILE A 24 -13.22 7.17 14.37
C ILE A 24 -13.45 7.06 12.86
N ALA A 25 -14.13 8.02 12.24
CA ALA A 25 -14.24 8.09 10.79
C ALA A 25 -12.85 8.23 10.15
N PHE A 26 -11.95 9.04 10.71
CA PHE A 26 -10.58 9.15 10.23
C PHE A 26 -9.78 7.84 10.38
N ILE A 27 -9.96 7.08 11.46
CA ILE A 27 -9.32 5.77 11.61
C ILE A 27 -9.90 4.74 10.62
N ILE A 28 -11.21 4.73 10.39
CA ILE A 28 -11.83 3.79 9.45
C ILE A 28 -11.50 4.17 7.99
N PHE A 29 -11.58 5.46 7.62
CA PHE A 29 -11.30 5.92 6.25
C PHE A 29 -9.81 6.08 5.95
N GLY A 30 -8.96 6.38 6.93
CA GLY A 30 -7.54 6.69 6.74
C GLY A 30 -6.57 5.62 7.25
N PHE A 31 -7.03 4.66 8.06
CA PHE A 31 -6.19 3.56 8.58
C PHE A 31 -6.60 2.18 8.07
N SER A 32 -7.88 1.96 7.69
CA SER A 32 -8.35 0.65 7.17
C SER A 32 -8.36 0.55 5.64
N PHE A 33 -8.22 1.67 4.92
CA PHE A 33 -7.90 1.70 3.49
C PHE A 33 -6.42 2.00 3.39
N GLY A 34 -5.60 0.95 3.47
CA GLY A 34 -4.14 1.06 3.56
C GLY A 34 -3.58 2.01 2.51
N TYR A 35 -2.66 2.87 2.90
CA TYR A 35 -1.77 3.53 1.95
C TYR A 35 -1.10 2.41 1.16
N GLY A 36 -1.31 2.40 -0.16
CA GLY A 36 -0.80 1.39 -1.07
C GLY A 36 0.71 1.31 -0.98
N GLN A 37 1.20 0.48 -0.06
CA GLN A 37 2.59 0.09 -0.08
C GLN A 37 2.68 -1.01 -1.13
N ASP A 38 3.06 -0.57 -2.32
CA ASP A 38 3.25 -1.42 -3.47
C ASP A 38 4.39 -2.39 -3.17
N PRO A 39 4.14 -3.71 -3.05
CA PRO A 39 5.22 -4.66 -2.77
C PRO A 39 6.30 -4.56 -3.85
N ILE A 40 7.55 -4.48 -3.38
CA ILE A 40 8.75 -4.47 -4.22
C ILE A 40 9.49 -5.78 -4.00
N SER A 41 9.94 -6.41 -5.09
CA SER A 41 10.78 -7.59 -5.07
C SER A 41 11.96 -7.45 -6.03
N ILE A 42 13.06 -8.15 -5.73
CA ILE A 42 14.25 -8.22 -6.57
C ILE A 42 14.53 -9.69 -6.87
N SER A 43 14.75 -10.04 -8.13
CA SER A 43 15.09 -11.41 -8.53
C SER A 43 16.52 -11.76 -8.14
N ASP A 44 16.74 -12.97 -7.63
CA ASP A 44 18.09 -13.50 -7.42
C ASP A 44 18.80 -13.80 -8.75
N VAL A 45 20.12 -13.61 -8.77
CA VAL A 45 20.98 -13.94 -9.90
C VAL A 45 22.18 -14.72 -9.38
N THR A 46 22.48 -15.85 -10.01
CA THR A 46 23.69 -16.64 -9.73
C THR A 46 24.40 -16.92 -11.04
N LEU A 47 25.63 -16.43 -11.17
CA LEU A 47 26.48 -16.56 -12.35
C LEU A 47 27.94 -16.62 -11.91
N ALA A 48 28.81 -17.26 -12.68
CA ALA A 48 30.25 -17.22 -12.45
C ALA A 48 30.81 -15.86 -12.88
N GLU A 49 31.67 -15.26 -12.06
CA GLU A 49 32.20 -13.90 -12.27
C GLU A 49 33.12 -13.75 -13.50
N GLY A 50 33.58 -14.86 -14.07
CA GLY A 50 34.50 -14.88 -15.21
C GLY A 50 35.92 -14.41 -14.85
N ASP A 51 36.87 -14.61 -15.76
CA ASP A 51 38.29 -14.31 -15.58
C ASP A 51 38.87 -13.37 -16.65
N ALA A 52 38.02 -12.89 -17.58
CA ALA A 52 38.41 -11.92 -18.60
C ALA A 52 37.26 -10.94 -18.90
N GLY A 53 37.60 -9.65 -18.96
CA GLY A 53 36.62 -8.59 -19.27
C GLY A 53 35.62 -8.33 -18.14
N THR A 54 34.46 -7.79 -18.50
CA THR A 54 33.39 -7.46 -17.55
C THR A 54 32.28 -8.51 -17.63
N THR A 55 31.90 -9.08 -16.48
CA THR A 55 30.72 -9.95 -16.36
C THR A 55 29.57 -9.20 -15.72
N ASN A 56 28.47 -9.05 -16.44
CA ASN A 56 27.30 -8.33 -15.95
C ASN A 56 26.36 -9.23 -15.15
N PHE A 57 26.00 -8.80 -13.94
CA PHE A 57 24.90 -9.37 -13.16
C PHE A 57 23.70 -8.44 -13.27
N VAL A 58 22.57 -8.97 -13.77
CA VAL A 58 21.38 -8.18 -14.09
C VAL A 58 20.23 -8.59 -13.18
N PHE A 59 19.86 -7.74 -12.24
CA PHE A 59 18.76 -7.97 -11.30
C PHE A 59 17.47 -7.34 -11.82
N THR A 60 16.37 -8.09 -11.79
CA THR A 60 15.04 -7.56 -12.13
C THR A 60 14.36 -7.06 -10.87
N VAL A 61 13.96 -5.78 -10.87
CA VAL A 61 13.16 -5.18 -9.81
C VAL A 61 11.71 -5.15 -10.26
N SER A 62 10.83 -5.81 -9.52
CA SER A 62 9.39 -5.83 -9.77
C SER A 62 8.67 -5.04 -8.69
N VAL A 63 7.68 -4.25 -9.09
CA VAL A 63 6.80 -3.54 -8.17
C VAL A 63 5.37 -3.83 -8.56
N ASP A 64 4.59 -4.34 -7.62
CA ASP A 64 3.16 -4.60 -7.82
C ASP A 64 2.36 -3.54 -7.05
N GLY A 65 1.51 -2.82 -7.77
CA GLY A 65 1.05 -1.50 -7.38
C GLY A 65 0.86 -0.61 -8.60
N GLY A 66 -0.34 -0.63 -9.17
CA GLY A 66 -0.57 -0.11 -10.52
C GLY A 66 0.03 1.28 -10.77
N GLY A 67 0.78 1.43 -11.87
CA GLY A 67 1.19 2.67 -12.56
C GLY A 67 2.04 3.70 -11.79
N ASN A 68 1.75 3.97 -10.51
CA ASN A 68 2.33 5.06 -9.74
C ASN A 68 3.51 4.63 -8.87
N ALA A 69 3.66 3.33 -8.62
CA ALA A 69 4.69 2.76 -7.74
C ALA A 69 6.12 2.96 -8.26
N THR A 70 6.29 2.95 -9.58
CA THR A 70 7.61 3.00 -10.22
C THR A 70 8.28 4.37 -10.11
N ASN A 71 7.51 5.43 -9.89
CA ASN A 71 8.03 6.80 -9.92
C ASN A 71 8.90 7.18 -8.70
N ASN A 72 8.98 6.32 -7.67
CA ASN A 72 9.68 6.62 -6.41
C ASN A 72 10.74 5.56 -6.03
N ILE A 73 11.34 4.88 -7.02
CA ILE A 73 12.41 3.89 -6.76
C ILE A 73 13.78 4.58 -6.90
N GLY A 74 14.57 4.55 -5.82
CA GLY A 74 15.96 5.02 -5.82
C GLY A 74 16.95 3.85 -5.77
N PHE A 75 18.06 3.96 -6.52
CA PHE A 75 19.16 3.01 -6.48
C PHE A 75 20.42 3.68 -5.93
N THR A 76 21.00 3.08 -4.90
CA THR A 76 22.28 3.50 -4.34
C THR A 76 23.24 2.32 -4.39
N VAL A 77 24.37 2.51 -5.07
CA VAL A 77 25.49 1.57 -5.03
C VAL A 77 26.49 2.08 -4.00
N ASN A 78 26.79 1.27 -3.00
CA ASN A 78 27.85 1.58 -2.03
C ASN A 78 29.10 0.80 -2.45
N THR A 79 30.12 1.53 -2.89
CA THR A 79 31.36 0.97 -3.47
C THR A 79 32.49 1.05 -2.47
#